data_AF-A0A9D5KA32-F1
#
_entry.id   AF-A0A9D5KA32-F1
#
_cell.length_a   1.000
_cell.length_b   1.000
_cell.length_c   1.000
_cell.angle_alpha   90.00
_cell.angle_beta   90.00
_cell.angle_gamma   90.00
#
_symmetry.space_group_name_H-M   'P 1'
#
loop_
_entity.id
_entity.type
_entity.pdbx_description
1 polymer ?
#
loop_
_entity_poly.entity_id
_entity_poly.type
_entity_poly.pdbx_seq_one_letter_code
_entity_poly.pdbx_strand_id
1 'polypeptide(L)'
;MVVFFALVTVFISQARRGKELFLRRIAGLEEIDNAVGRATEMGRPILFVPGLSGIQDVATVAALNILQGIARKAAQYDTPLIVPNKDPIVYTVTREIVKEAYSDVGRPDAYNPDSTFYLSSNQFAYVSGVNGIMLREKPAANFFLGMFFAESLILAETGYIAGAVQIAGTDAAAQLPFFITACDYTLIGEELFAASAYISKEPNLIGTVKAQDWSKVIIMGVLIILTIVAVVGAGAFATKILSTV
;
A
#
# COMPACT_ATOMS: atom_id res chain seq x y z
N MET A 1 5.59 21.87 13.98
CA MET A 1 4.87 22.22 12.72
C MET A 1 5.72 23.03 11.75
N VAL A 2 6.32 24.16 12.15
CA VAL A 2 7.18 24.96 11.25
C VAL A 2 8.37 24.15 10.68
N VAL A 3 9.07 23.39 11.52
CA VAL A 3 10.20 22.54 11.08
C VAL A 3 9.76 21.50 10.05
N PHE A 4 8.62 20.84 10.26
CA PHE A 4 8.08 19.86 9.32
C PHE A 4 7.75 20.50 7.97
N PHE A 5 7.07 21.65 7.97
CA PHE A 5 6.74 22.37 6.75
C PHE A 5 7.99 22.83 5.99
N ALA A 6 9.02 23.29 6.70
CA ALA A 6 10.31 23.63 6.12
C ALA A 6 10.99 22.40 5.46
N LEU A 7 10.97 21.23 6.13
CA LEU A 7 11.53 20.00 5.55
C LEU A 7 10.78 19.57 4.30
N VAL A 8 9.44 19.56 4.32
CA VAL A 8 8.61 19.19 3.16
C VAL A 8 8.91 20.09 1.97
N THR A 9 8.89 21.41 2.15
CA THR A 9 9.17 22.38 1.08
C THR A 9 10.59 22.23 0.52
N VAL A 10 11.59 22.02 1.38
CA VAL A 10 12.98 21.83 0.98
C VAL A 10 13.17 20.54 0.18
N PHE A 11 12.62 19.41 0.64
CA PHE A 11 12.77 18.13 -0.07
C PHE A 11 11.96 18.08 -1.36
N ILE A 12 10.74 18.61 -1.39
CA ILE A 12 9.97 18.73 -2.65
C ILE A 12 10.72 19.60 -3.66
N SER A 13 11.28 20.74 -3.22
CA SER A 13 12.08 21.62 -4.10
C SER A 13 13.32 20.89 -4.65
N GLN A 14 14.02 20.12 -3.81
CA GLN A 14 15.16 19.32 -4.24
C GLN A 14 14.75 18.23 -5.25
N ALA A 15 13.67 17.50 -4.99
CA ALA A 15 13.15 16.47 -5.90
C ALA A 15 12.74 17.06 -7.25
N ARG A 16 12.04 18.20 -7.24
CA ARG A 16 11.63 18.92 -8.47
C ARG A 16 12.83 19.45 -9.28
N ARG A 17 13.95 19.74 -8.62
CA ARG A 17 15.21 20.14 -9.28
C ARG A 17 16.02 18.95 -9.83
N GLY A 18 15.45 17.74 -9.83
CA GLY A 18 16.09 16.55 -10.35
C GLY A 18 17.13 15.93 -9.42
N LYS A 19 17.20 16.35 -8.15
CA LYS A 19 18.07 15.69 -7.17
C LYS A 19 17.47 14.34 -6.81
N GLU A 20 18.23 13.26 -7.02
CA GLU A 20 17.83 11.94 -6.59
C GLU A 20 17.79 11.88 -5.06
N LEU A 21 16.59 11.89 -4.50
CA LEU A 21 16.37 11.66 -3.09
C LEU A 21 16.32 10.15 -2.84
N PHE A 22 17.32 9.61 -2.17
CA PHE A 22 17.34 8.20 -1.80
C PHE A 22 16.15 7.85 -0.90
N LEU A 23 15.32 6.93 -1.36
CA LEU A 23 14.31 6.23 -0.59
C LEU A 23 14.80 4.80 -0.29
N ARG A 24 14.50 4.28 0.90
CA ARG A 24 14.86 2.90 1.27
C ARG A 24 14.11 1.94 0.35
N ARG A 25 14.80 0.93 -0.18
CA ARG A 25 14.14 -0.12 -0.96
C ARG A 25 13.16 -0.91 -0.08
N ILE A 26 11.96 -1.14 -0.61
CA ILE A 26 10.91 -1.94 0.04
C ILE A 26 10.67 -3.16 -0.84
N ALA A 27 11.03 -4.34 -0.35
CA ALA A 27 11.02 -5.58 -1.14
C ALA A 27 9.65 -5.84 -1.79
N GLY A 28 8.56 -5.68 -1.03
CA GLY A 28 7.21 -5.88 -1.56
C GLY A 28 6.82 -4.93 -2.70
N LEU A 29 7.43 -3.73 -2.79
CA LEU A 29 7.17 -2.80 -3.89
C LEU A 29 8.02 -3.10 -5.13
N GLU A 30 9.25 -3.57 -4.95
CA GLU A 30 10.11 -4.00 -6.06
C GLU A 30 9.54 -5.25 -6.75
N GLU A 31 8.85 -6.09 -6.00
CA GLU A 31 8.29 -7.35 -6.48
C GLU A 31 6.93 -7.22 -7.17
N ILE A 32 6.29 -6.05 -7.11
CA ILE A 32 5.06 -5.78 -7.87
C ILE A 32 5.31 -6.02 -9.37
N ASP A 33 6.45 -5.57 -9.87
CA ASP A 33 6.75 -5.62 -11.31
C ASP A 33 7.01 -7.06 -11.76
N ASN A 34 7.74 -7.82 -10.94
CA ASN A 34 7.98 -9.24 -11.16
C ASN A 34 6.67 -10.04 -11.08
N ALA A 35 5.80 -9.73 -10.12
CA ALA A 35 4.51 -10.40 -9.96
C ALA A 35 3.58 -10.17 -11.16
N VAL A 36 3.53 -8.94 -11.68
CA VAL A 36 2.78 -8.61 -12.91
C VAL A 36 3.40 -9.30 -14.14
N GLY A 37 4.73 -9.27 -14.27
CA GLY A 37 5.45 -9.97 -15.36
C GLY A 37 5.17 -11.47 -15.36
N ARG A 38 5.29 -12.12 -14.20
CA ARG A 38 4.96 -13.54 -14.00
C ARG A 38 3.51 -13.85 -14.37
N ALA A 39 2.56 -13.00 -13.99
CA ALA A 39 1.16 -13.20 -14.36
C ALA A 39 0.95 -13.14 -15.88
N THR A 40 1.63 -12.21 -16.54
CA THR A 40 1.65 -12.09 -18.01
C THR A 40 2.24 -13.32 -18.67
N GLU A 41 3.44 -13.75 -18.24
CA GLU A 41 4.14 -14.92 -18.80
C GLU A 41 3.33 -16.22 -18.64
N MET A 42 2.58 -16.34 -17.54
CA MET A 42 1.73 -17.50 -17.27
C MET A 42 0.35 -17.43 -17.94
N GLY A 43 -0.03 -16.29 -18.52
CA GLY A 43 -1.39 -16.05 -19.04
C GLY A 43 -2.47 -16.20 -17.97
N ARG A 44 -2.14 -15.91 -16.70
CA ARG A 44 -3.02 -16.07 -15.54
C ARG A 44 -3.37 -14.70 -14.95
N PRO A 45 -4.56 -14.53 -14.34
CA PRO A 45 -4.96 -13.23 -13.84
C PRO A 45 -4.14 -12.76 -12.64
N ILE A 46 -4.14 -11.44 -12.45
CA ILE A 46 -3.82 -10.78 -11.18
C ILE A 46 -5.11 -10.63 -10.39
N LEU A 47 -5.08 -10.96 -9.09
CA LEU A 47 -6.15 -10.64 -8.16
C LEU A 47 -5.73 -9.49 -7.25
N PHE A 48 -6.53 -8.43 -7.19
CA PHE A 48 -6.30 -7.29 -6.31
C PHE A 48 -7.45 -7.13 -5.32
N VAL A 49 -7.17 -7.16 -4.02
CA VAL A 49 -8.13 -7.00 -2.94
C VAL A 49 -7.83 -5.70 -2.19
N PRO A 50 -8.69 -4.66 -2.28
CA PRO A 50 -8.47 -3.33 -1.70
C PRO A 50 -8.77 -3.23 -0.19
N GLY A 51 -8.67 -4.35 0.54
CA GLY A 51 -9.10 -4.44 1.94
C GLY A 51 -10.63 -4.47 2.11
N LEU A 52 -11.07 -4.40 3.37
CA LEU A 52 -12.48 -4.53 3.76
C LEU A 52 -13.15 -3.22 4.21
N SER A 53 -12.37 -2.16 4.43
CA SER A 53 -12.86 -0.86 4.86
C SER A 53 -13.41 -0.03 3.69
N GLY A 54 -14.17 1.02 4.03
CA GLY A 54 -14.61 2.02 3.06
C GLY A 54 -13.52 3.03 2.68
N ILE A 55 -13.86 3.96 1.79
CA ILE A 55 -12.96 4.99 1.25
C ILE A 55 -12.44 5.99 2.29
N GLN A 56 -13.13 6.13 3.42
CA GLN A 56 -12.73 6.98 4.54
C GLN A 56 -11.48 6.45 5.27
N ASP A 57 -11.13 5.18 5.06
CA ASP A 57 -9.96 4.56 5.66
C ASP A 57 -8.72 4.87 4.80
N VAL A 58 -7.69 5.40 5.45
CA VAL A 58 -6.45 5.83 4.78
C VAL A 58 -5.74 4.64 4.13
N ALA A 59 -5.83 3.45 4.72
CA ALA A 59 -5.25 2.24 4.15
C ALA A 59 -5.94 1.84 2.84
N THR A 60 -7.27 1.98 2.76
CA THR A 60 -8.02 1.78 1.53
C THR A 60 -7.58 2.77 0.46
N VAL A 61 -7.48 4.06 0.78
CA VAL A 61 -7.01 5.08 -0.17
C VAL A 61 -5.60 4.77 -0.69
N ALA A 62 -4.70 4.35 0.20
CA ALA A 62 -3.35 3.92 -0.19
C ALA A 62 -3.38 2.72 -1.14
N ALA A 63 -4.21 1.72 -0.86
CA ALA A 63 -4.40 0.56 -1.73
C ALA A 63 -4.90 0.97 -3.13
N LEU A 64 -5.84 1.91 -3.22
CA LEU A 64 -6.35 2.39 -4.50
C LEU A 64 -5.29 3.10 -5.35
N ASN A 65 -4.38 3.85 -4.72
CA ASN A 65 -3.24 4.43 -5.43
C ASN A 65 -2.30 3.34 -5.99
N ILE A 66 -2.09 2.25 -5.25
CA ILE A 66 -1.29 1.11 -5.73
C ILE A 66 -2.03 0.38 -6.86
N LEU A 67 -3.35 0.20 -6.74
CA LEU A 67 -4.19 -0.37 -7.81
C LEU A 67 -4.03 0.40 -9.11
N GLN A 68 -4.01 1.73 -9.09
CA GLN A 68 -3.82 2.54 -10.30
C GLN A 68 -2.50 2.19 -11.02
N GLY A 69 -1.41 2.00 -10.27
CA GLY A 69 -0.12 1.57 -10.82
C GLY A 69 -0.16 0.16 -11.39
N ILE A 70 -0.75 -0.79 -10.67
CA ILE A 70 -0.89 -2.19 -11.11
C ILE A 70 -1.79 -2.28 -12.34
N ALA A 71 -2.93 -1.58 -12.35
CA ALA A 71 -3.86 -1.55 -13.49
C ALA A 71 -3.21 -0.98 -14.75
N ARG A 72 -2.39 0.08 -14.63
CA ARG A 72 -1.62 0.61 -15.78
C ARG A 72 -0.65 -0.44 -16.33
N LYS A 73 0.06 -1.18 -15.46
CA LYS A 73 0.98 -2.23 -15.91
C LYS A 73 0.25 -3.43 -16.50
N ALA A 74 -0.85 -3.87 -15.88
CA ALA A 74 -1.71 -4.93 -16.41
C ALA A 74 -2.24 -4.56 -17.80
N ALA A 75 -2.67 -3.31 -18.01
CA ALA A 75 -3.09 -2.83 -19.32
C ALA A 75 -1.94 -2.79 -20.35
N GLN A 76 -0.73 -2.36 -19.95
CA GLN A 76 0.45 -2.35 -20.82
C GLN A 76 0.86 -3.75 -21.29
N TYR A 77 0.77 -4.73 -20.40
CA TYR A 77 1.21 -6.09 -20.65
C TYR A 77 0.09 -7.05 -21.07
N ASP A 78 -1.13 -6.54 -21.24
CA ASP A 78 -2.31 -7.35 -21.56
C ASP A 78 -2.60 -8.45 -20.52
N THR A 79 -2.33 -8.14 -19.24
CA THR A 79 -2.54 -9.06 -18.12
C THR A 79 -3.98 -8.97 -17.62
N PRO A 80 -4.71 -10.09 -17.51
CA PRO A 80 -6.05 -10.08 -16.91
C PRO A 80 -5.99 -9.62 -15.45
N LEU A 81 -6.92 -8.74 -15.06
CA LEU A 81 -7.02 -8.18 -13.71
C LEU A 81 -8.40 -8.49 -13.12
N ILE A 82 -8.45 -8.92 -11.86
CA ILE A 82 -9.67 -9.22 -11.12
C ILE A 82 -9.65 -8.42 -9.82
N VAL A 83 -10.67 -7.58 -9.60
CA VAL A 83 -10.77 -6.66 -8.46
C VAL A 83 -12.12 -6.82 -7.76
N PRO A 84 -12.28 -7.85 -6.91
CA PRO A 84 -13.50 -8.01 -6.13
C PRO A 84 -13.56 -6.97 -5.01
N ASN A 85 -14.73 -6.39 -4.78
CA ASN A 85 -14.94 -5.35 -3.76
C ASN A 85 -16.01 -5.76 -2.74
N LYS A 86 -15.74 -5.46 -1.47
CA LYS A 86 -16.71 -5.62 -0.36
C LYS A 86 -17.57 -4.39 -0.16
N ASP A 87 -17.01 -3.20 -0.38
CA ASP A 87 -17.69 -1.92 -0.19
C ASP A 87 -18.18 -1.36 -1.54
N PRO A 88 -19.44 -0.90 -1.65
CA PRO A 88 -20.02 -0.42 -2.91
C PRO A 88 -19.42 0.92 -3.38
N ILE A 89 -18.94 1.76 -2.48
CA ILE A 89 -18.28 3.02 -2.82
C ILE A 89 -16.88 2.70 -3.35
N VAL A 90 -16.12 1.84 -2.65
CA VAL A 90 -14.80 1.39 -3.11
C VAL A 90 -14.91 0.65 -4.46
N TYR A 91 -15.96 -0.15 -4.68
CA TYR A 91 -16.27 -0.72 -5.99
C TYR A 91 -16.38 0.35 -7.10
N THR A 92 -17.13 1.41 -6.84
CA THR A 92 -17.33 2.48 -7.83
C THR A 92 -16.00 3.17 -8.16
N VAL A 93 -15.17 3.44 -7.14
CA VAL A 93 -13.87 4.10 -7.30
C VAL A 93 -12.86 3.18 -8.00
N THR A 94 -12.76 1.91 -7.60
CA THR A 94 -11.86 0.94 -8.24
C THR A 94 -12.21 0.74 -9.72
N ARG A 95 -13.49 0.75 -10.08
CA ARG A 95 -13.94 0.64 -11.47
C ARG A 95 -13.45 1.82 -12.31
N GLU A 96 -13.56 3.05 -11.78
CA GLU A 96 -13.06 4.23 -12.49
C GLU A 96 -11.53 4.24 -12.58
N ILE A 97 -10.82 3.88 -11.50
CA ILE A 97 -9.36 3.79 -11.50
C ILE A 97 -8.85 2.81 -12.56
N VAL A 98 -9.45 1.62 -12.66
CA VAL A 98 -9.04 0.62 -13.66
C VAL A 98 -9.34 1.12 -15.06
N LYS A 99 -10.53 1.70 -15.30
CA LYS A 99 -10.88 2.27 -16.61
C LYS A 99 -9.96 3.41 -17.05
N GLU A 100 -9.65 4.33 -16.15
CA GLU A 100 -8.73 5.45 -16.39
C GLU A 100 -7.32 4.92 -16.67
N ALA A 101 -6.84 3.95 -15.88
CA ALA A 101 -5.53 3.33 -16.09
C ALA A 101 -5.38 2.71 -17.49
N TYR A 102 -6.42 2.05 -18.02
CA TYR A 102 -6.42 1.52 -19.40
C TYR A 102 -6.44 2.64 -20.45
N SER A 103 -7.18 3.72 -20.18
CA SER A 103 -7.27 4.89 -21.07
C SER A 103 -5.94 5.65 -21.15
N ASP A 104 -5.26 5.83 -20.01
CA ASP A 104 -3.97 6.52 -19.88
C ASP A 104 -2.86 5.87 -20.71
N VAL A 105 -2.89 4.55 -20.85
CA VAL A 105 -1.91 3.80 -21.64
C VAL A 105 -2.35 3.61 -23.10
N GLY A 106 -3.43 4.27 -23.51
CA GLY A 106 -3.93 4.26 -24.89
C GLY A 106 -4.63 2.96 -25.29
N ARG A 107 -5.11 2.15 -24.33
CA ARG A 107 -5.81 0.87 -24.58
C ARG A 107 -7.22 0.83 -23.95
N PRO A 108 -8.09 1.83 -24.19
CA PRO A 108 -9.45 1.82 -23.64
C PRO A 108 -10.32 0.66 -24.18
N ASP A 109 -9.97 0.12 -25.35
CA ASP A 109 -10.61 -1.04 -25.99
C ASP A 109 -10.36 -2.36 -25.25
N ALA A 110 -9.23 -2.47 -24.54
CA ALA A 110 -8.89 -3.64 -23.73
C ALA A 110 -9.52 -3.64 -22.33
N TYR A 111 -10.18 -2.54 -21.94
CA TYR A 111 -10.82 -2.45 -20.62
C TYR A 111 -12.02 -3.41 -20.53
N ASN A 112 -11.95 -4.33 -19.57
CA ASN A 112 -13.07 -5.21 -19.25
C ASN A 112 -13.92 -4.61 -18.11
N PRO A 113 -15.19 -4.21 -18.34
CA PRO A 113 -16.04 -3.67 -17.29
C PRO A 113 -16.38 -4.67 -16.16
N ASP A 114 -16.21 -5.97 -16.42
CA ASP A 114 -16.43 -7.06 -15.46
C ASP A 114 -15.15 -7.43 -14.69
N SER A 115 -14.00 -6.77 -14.95
CA SER A 115 -12.78 -6.97 -14.16
C SER A 115 -12.95 -6.58 -12.69
N THR A 116 -13.85 -5.64 -12.43
CA THR A 116 -14.09 -5.04 -11.13
C THR A 116 -15.55 -5.21 -10.77
N PHE A 117 -15.86 -5.81 -9.63
CA PHE A 117 -17.24 -6.09 -9.23
C PHE A 117 -17.42 -6.11 -7.72
N TYR A 118 -18.64 -5.84 -7.27
CA TYR A 118 -19.06 -5.99 -5.88
C TYR A 118 -19.54 -7.43 -5.62
N LEU A 119 -19.09 -8.04 -4.52
CA LEU A 119 -19.51 -9.39 -4.13
C LEU A 119 -20.54 -9.37 -3.00
N SER A 120 -20.16 -8.85 -1.84
CA SER A 120 -20.99 -8.82 -0.64
C SER A 120 -20.41 -7.85 0.37
N SER A 121 -21.27 -7.18 1.14
CA SER A 121 -20.89 -6.35 2.27
C SER A 121 -20.59 -7.17 3.52
N ASN A 122 -21.04 -8.43 3.59
CA ASN A 122 -20.71 -9.32 4.70
C ASN A 122 -19.28 -9.83 4.54
N GLN A 123 -18.47 -9.68 5.60
CA GLN A 123 -17.04 -9.99 5.60
C GLN A 123 -16.73 -11.41 5.14
N PHE A 124 -17.31 -12.43 5.77
CA PHE A 124 -16.96 -13.82 5.44
C PHE A 124 -17.66 -14.31 4.16
N ALA A 125 -18.79 -13.72 3.78
CA ALA A 125 -19.38 -13.99 2.46
C ALA A 125 -18.48 -13.44 1.33
N TYR A 126 -17.96 -12.22 1.49
CA TYR A 126 -16.98 -11.64 0.58
C TYR A 126 -15.74 -12.53 0.46
N VAL A 127 -15.13 -12.89 1.60
CA VAL A 127 -13.92 -13.73 1.65
C VAL A 127 -14.17 -15.10 1.01
N SER A 128 -15.31 -15.73 1.26
CA SER A 128 -15.67 -16.99 0.61
C SER A 128 -15.78 -16.85 -0.91
N GLY A 129 -16.32 -15.73 -1.39
CA GLY A 129 -16.37 -15.42 -2.82
C GLY A 129 -14.97 -15.23 -3.43
N VAL A 130 -14.10 -14.49 -2.75
CA VAL A 130 -12.70 -14.28 -3.18
C VAL A 130 -11.92 -15.60 -3.17
N ASN A 131 -12.10 -16.44 -2.15
CA ASN A 131 -11.52 -17.79 -2.11
C ASN A 131 -11.98 -18.65 -3.29
N GLY A 132 -13.28 -18.61 -3.60
CA GLY A 132 -13.80 -19.31 -4.77
C GLY A 132 -13.20 -18.82 -6.09
N ILE A 133 -12.95 -17.51 -6.21
CA ILE A 133 -12.24 -16.92 -7.37
C ILE A 133 -10.81 -17.45 -7.44
N MET A 134 -10.06 -17.39 -6.34
CA MET A 134 -8.67 -17.88 -6.30
C MET A 134 -8.56 -19.34 -6.72
N LEU A 135 -9.47 -20.20 -6.27
CA LEU A 135 -9.43 -21.64 -6.59
C LEU A 135 -9.85 -21.97 -8.03
N ARG A 136 -10.74 -21.17 -8.64
CA ARG A 136 -11.20 -21.37 -10.02
C ARG A 136 -10.27 -20.72 -11.05
N GLU A 137 -10.02 -19.43 -10.87
CA GLU A 137 -9.26 -18.62 -11.83
C GLU A 137 -7.75 -18.83 -11.68
N LYS A 138 -7.32 -19.32 -10.51
CA LYS A 138 -5.91 -19.53 -10.16
C LYS A 138 -5.08 -18.29 -10.54
N PRO A 139 -5.24 -17.15 -9.88
CA PRO A 139 -4.39 -15.98 -10.14
C PRO A 139 -2.90 -16.34 -10.02
N ALA A 140 -2.05 -15.75 -10.85
CA ALA A 140 -0.60 -15.90 -10.69
C ALA A 140 -0.09 -15.02 -9.55
N ALA A 141 -0.70 -13.85 -9.35
CA ALA A 141 -0.34 -12.93 -8.28
C ALA A 141 -1.59 -12.45 -7.54
N ASN A 142 -1.50 -12.40 -6.21
CA ASN A 142 -2.49 -11.81 -5.32
C ASN A 142 -1.90 -10.58 -4.64
N PHE A 143 -2.63 -9.48 -4.69
CA PHE A 143 -2.33 -8.25 -3.97
C PHE A 143 -3.38 -8.03 -2.88
N PHE A 144 -2.98 -8.14 -1.62
CA PHE A 144 -3.84 -7.91 -0.46
C PHE A 144 -3.45 -6.60 0.21
N LEU A 145 -4.00 -5.48 -0.27
CA LEU A 145 -3.57 -4.14 0.13
C LEU A 145 -4.75 -3.36 0.72
N GLY A 146 -4.60 -2.85 1.93
CA GLY A 146 -5.63 -2.04 2.61
C GLY A 146 -5.85 -2.45 4.06
N MET A 147 -7.05 -2.16 4.58
CA MET A 147 -7.43 -2.55 5.93
C MET A 147 -8.00 -3.97 5.94
N PHE A 148 -7.44 -4.83 6.77
CA PHE A 148 -7.87 -6.22 6.92
C PHE A 148 -8.12 -6.57 8.40
N PHE A 149 -8.84 -7.66 8.60
CA PHE A 149 -9.17 -8.24 9.90
C PHE A 149 -8.91 -9.76 9.87
N ALA A 150 -9.72 -10.53 10.59
CA ALA A 150 -9.56 -11.97 10.80
C ALA A 150 -9.44 -12.82 9.51
N GLU A 151 -9.87 -12.30 8.36
CA GLU A 151 -9.77 -12.95 7.06
C GLU A 151 -8.36 -12.98 6.45
N SER A 152 -7.42 -12.21 7.00
CA SER A 152 -6.06 -12.07 6.44
C SER A 152 -5.41 -13.43 6.17
N LEU A 153 -5.42 -14.32 7.17
CA LEU A 153 -4.84 -15.65 7.04
C LEU A 153 -5.64 -16.55 6.09
N ILE A 154 -6.97 -16.42 6.07
CA ILE A 154 -7.85 -17.22 5.20
C ILE A 154 -7.57 -16.91 3.72
N LEU A 155 -7.45 -15.62 3.39
CA LEU A 155 -7.12 -15.17 2.04
C LEU A 155 -5.71 -15.63 1.65
N ALA A 156 -4.73 -15.41 2.53
CA ALA A 156 -3.34 -15.77 2.27
C ALA A 156 -3.15 -17.29 2.09
N GLU A 157 -3.75 -18.12 2.94
CA GLU A 157 -3.66 -19.58 2.82
C GLU A 157 -4.30 -20.07 1.51
N THR A 158 -5.45 -19.49 1.15
CA THR A 158 -6.15 -19.89 -0.09
C THR A 158 -5.33 -19.53 -1.32
N GLY A 159 -4.69 -18.36 -1.34
CA GLY A 159 -3.84 -17.97 -2.46
C GLY A 159 -2.54 -18.76 -2.53
N TYR A 160 -1.96 -19.17 -1.39
CA TYR A 160 -0.87 -20.14 -1.34
C TYR A 160 -1.29 -21.49 -1.95
N ILE A 161 -2.46 -22.02 -1.58
CA ILE A 161 -3.03 -23.24 -2.18
C ILE A 161 -3.24 -23.07 -3.70
N ALA A 162 -3.66 -21.90 -4.16
CA ALA A 162 -3.82 -21.58 -5.58
C ALA A 162 -2.48 -21.41 -6.34
N GLY A 163 -1.34 -21.41 -5.64
CA GLY A 163 0.00 -21.23 -6.20
C GLY A 163 0.30 -19.80 -6.68
N ALA A 164 -0.38 -18.81 -6.10
CA ALA A 164 -0.17 -17.41 -6.38
C ALA A 164 1.02 -16.87 -5.56
N VAL A 165 1.80 -15.97 -6.16
CA VAL A 165 2.72 -15.11 -5.38
C VAL A 165 1.87 -14.05 -4.70
N GLN A 166 2.13 -13.77 -3.43
CA GLN A 166 1.29 -12.92 -2.60
C GLN A 166 2.07 -11.74 -2.07
N ILE A 167 1.58 -10.54 -2.39
CA ILE A 167 2.10 -9.28 -1.87
C ILE A 167 0.99 -8.64 -1.05
N ALA A 168 1.21 -8.58 0.26
CA ALA A 168 0.25 -8.03 1.20
C ALA A 168 0.72 -6.67 1.75
N GLY A 169 -0.20 -5.91 2.35
CA GLY A 169 0.11 -4.60 2.92
C GLY A 169 -1.06 -4.06 3.73
N THR A 170 -0.80 -3.75 4.99
CA THR A 170 -1.81 -3.23 5.91
C THR A 170 -1.16 -2.39 7.02
N ASP A 171 -1.93 -1.47 7.59
CA ASP A 171 -1.57 -0.73 8.81
C ASP A 171 -2.20 -1.34 10.07
N ALA A 172 -2.99 -2.40 9.92
CA ALA A 172 -3.55 -3.15 11.03
C ALA A 172 -2.46 -3.98 11.74
N ALA A 173 -1.97 -3.46 12.87
CA ALA A 173 -0.94 -4.12 13.69
C ALA A 173 -1.28 -5.57 14.07
N ALA A 174 -2.57 -5.87 14.30
CA ALA A 174 -3.03 -7.20 14.64
C ALA A 174 -3.00 -8.20 13.47
N GLN A 175 -2.99 -7.73 12.22
CA GLN A 175 -3.01 -8.58 11.03
C GLN A 175 -1.65 -8.76 10.37
N LEU A 176 -0.71 -7.83 10.62
CA LEU A 176 0.66 -7.92 10.11
C LEU A 176 1.33 -9.28 10.35
N PRO A 177 1.24 -9.91 11.55
CA PRO A 177 1.84 -11.22 11.75
C PRO A 177 1.34 -12.28 10.77
N PHE A 178 0.04 -12.29 10.45
CA PHE A 178 -0.51 -13.28 9.52
C PHE A 178 0.04 -13.10 8.10
N PHE A 179 0.04 -11.86 7.59
CA PHE A 179 0.58 -11.59 6.27
C PHE A 179 2.09 -11.84 6.19
N ILE A 180 2.85 -11.44 7.21
CA ILE A 180 4.30 -11.72 7.28
C ILE A 180 4.57 -13.22 7.22
N THR A 181 3.74 -14.05 7.85
CA THR A 181 3.94 -15.50 7.87
C THR A 181 3.43 -16.22 6.63
N ALA A 182 2.40 -15.69 5.95
CA ALA A 182 1.67 -16.41 4.92
C ALA A 182 1.81 -15.81 3.50
N CYS A 183 2.42 -14.64 3.35
CA CYS A 183 2.68 -14.00 2.06
C CYS A 183 4.18 -13.91 1.77
N ASP A 184 4.55 -13.87 0.49
CA ASP A 184 5.94 -13.75 0.05
C ASP A 184 6.53 -12.39 0.46
N TYR A 185 5.73 -11.33 0.36
CA TYR A 185 6.12 -9.98 0.77
C TYR A 185 4.97 -9.28 1.51
N THR A 186 5.33 -8.50 2.54
CA THR A 186 4.36 -7.71 3.31
C THR A 186 4.87 -6.29 3.49
N LEU A 187 4.06 -5.31 3.07
CA LEU A 187 4.24 -3.90 3.38
C LEU A 187 3.75 -3.62 4.80
N ILE A 188 4.63 -3.08 5.64
CA ILE A 188 4.36 -2.91 7.06
C ILE A 188 3.96 -1.46 7.36
N GLY A 189 2.69 -1.24 7.72
CA GLY A 189 2.21 0.04 8.20
C GLY A 189 2.50 1.19 7.24
N GLU A 190 3.48 2.03 7.58
CA GLU A 190 3.82 3.20 6.80
C GLU A 190 4.33 2.92 5.39
N GLU A 191 4.82 1.71 5.14
CA GLU A 191 5.23 1.28 3.80
C GLU A 191 4.05 1.27 2.83
N LEU A 192 2.84 0.94 3.31
CA LEU A 192 1.62 0.99 2.50
C LEU A 192 1.32 2.42 2.04
N PHE A 193 1.47 3.41 2.92
CA PHE A 193 1.22 4.83 2.60
C PHE A 193 2.31 5.41 1.69
N ALA A 194 3.55 4.99 1.89
CA ALA A 194 4.68 5.43 1.09
C ALA A 194 4.68 4.81 -0.32
N ALA A 195 3.99 3.68 -0.53
CA ALA A 195 3.99 2.91 -1.78
C ALA A 195 3.72 3.74 -3.04
N SER A 196 2.79 4.70 -2.95
CA SER A 196 2.47 5.62 -4.04
C SER A 196 3.70 6.40 -4.53
N ALA A 197 4.55 6.86 -3.61
CA ALA A 197 5.78 7.59 -3.94
C ALA A 197 6.79 6.73 -4.69
N TYR A 198 6.86 5.44 -4.38
CA TYR A 198 7.77 4.50 -5.04
C TYR A 198 7.27 4.11 -6.45
N ILE A 199 5.95 3.96 -6.61
CA ILE A 199 5.34 3.54 -7.88
C ILE A 199 5.29 4.69 -8.89
N SER A 200 4.79 5.87 -8.50
CA SER A 200 4.64 7.00 -9.42
C SER A 200 5.94 7.79 -9.63
N LYS A 201 6.89 7.68 -8.69
CA LYS A 201 8.12 8.47 -8.62
C LYS A 201 7.88 9.99 -8.69
N GLU A 202 6.72 10.45 -8.25
CA GLU A 202 6.39 11.86 -8.29
C GLU A 202 7.22 12.67 -7.28
N PRO A 203 7.85 13.79 -7.69
CA PRO A 203 8.69 14.60 -6.81
C PRO A 203 8.00 15.08 -5.52
N ASN A 204 6.69 15.35 -5.59
CA ASN A 204 5.90 15.79 -4.44
C ASN A 204 5.78 14.67 -3.39
N LEU A 205 5.51 13.44 -3.83
CA LEU A 205 5.37 12.28 -2.95
C LEU A 205 6.71 11.87 -2.36
N ILE A 206 7.75 11.76 -3.20
CA ILE A 206 9.12 11.42 -2.76
C ILE A 206 9.62 12.44 -1.72
N GLY A 207 9.45 13.73 -2.01
CA GLY A 207 9.87 14.81 -1.10
C GLY A 207 9.15 14.75 0.26
N THR A 208 7.86 14.40 0.24
CA THR A 208 7.04 14.27 1.46
C THR A 208 7.49 13.07 2.30
N VAL A 209 7.70 11.89 1.68
CA VAL A 209 8.24 10.70 2.38
C VAL A 209 9.59 11.02 3.00
N LYS A 210 10.48 11.70 2.27
CA LYS A 210 11.80 12.07 2.79
C LYS A 210 11.72 13.03 3.97
N ALA A 211 10.82 14.01 3.92
CA ALA A 211 10.59 14.93 5.01
C ALA A 211 10.04 14.23 6.26
N GLN A 212 9.13 13.27 6.08
CA GLN A 212 8.59 12.45 7.16
C GLN A 212 9.69 11.62 7.85
N ASP A 213 10.55 10.97 7.07
CA ASP A 213 11.67 10.18 7.61
C ASP A 213 12.63 11.03 8.43
N TRP A 214 13.05 12.19 7.90
CA TRP A 214 13.92 13.12 8.62
C TRP A 214 13.26 13.67 9.89
N SER A 215 11.95 13.92 9.85
CA SER A 215 11.22 14.40 11.01
C SER A 215 11.20 13.36 12.13
N LYS A 216 11.02 12.08 11.79
CA LYS A 216 11.14 10.98 12.77
C LYS A 216 12.53 10.90 13.36
N VAL A 217 13.58 11.01 12.55
CA VAL A 217 14.97 10.99 13.03
C VAL A 217 15.24 12.14 14.01
N ILE A 218 14.77 13.35 13.70
CA ILE A 218 14.89 14.52 14.58
C ILE A 218 14.15 14.28 15.90
N ILE A 219 12.89 13.84 15.83
CA ILE A 219 12.07 13.56 17.01
C ILE A 219 12.73 12.47 17.87
N MET A 220 13.22 11.39 17.25
CA MET A 220 13.91 10.30 17.94
C MET A 220 15.19 10.80 18.63
N GLY A 221 15.99 11.63 17.97
CA GLY A 221 17.16 12.25 18.57
C GLY A 221 16.82 13.13 19.78
N VAL A 222 15.78 13.96 19.66
CA VAL A 222 15.28 14.79 20.77
C VAL A 222 14.80 13.92 21.93
N LEU A 223 14.02 12.87 21.66
CA LEU A 223 13.54 11.95 22.69
C LEU A 223 14.71 11.26 23.42
N ILE A 224 15.71 10.77 22.70
CA ILE A 224 16.90 10.14 23.30
C ILE A 224 17.64 11.13 24.21
N ILE A 225 17.85 12.37 23.75
CA ILE A 225 18.51 13.42 24.56
C ILE A 225 17.69 13.71 25.82
N LEU A 226 16.38 13.90 25.69
CA LEU A 226 15.48 14.15 26.82
C LEU A 226 15.49 12.99 27.82
N THR A 227 15.49 11.74 27.34
CA THR A 227 15.58 10.55 28.18
C THR A 227 16.92 10.51 28.94
N ILE A 228 18.05 10.79 28.29
CA ILE A 228 19.36 10.84 28.95
C ILE A 228 19.39 11.92 30.03
N VAL A 229 18.92 13.13 29.71
CA VAL A 229 18.87 14.26 30.66
C VAL A 229 17.99 13.93 31.87
N ALA A 230 16.85 13.25 31.66
CA ALA A 230 15.98 12.81 32.73
C ALA A 230 16.64 11.76 33.64
N VAL A 231 17.37 10.80 33.05
CA VAL A 231 18.03 9.70 33.78
C VAL A 231 19.25 10.17 34.58
N VAL A 232 20.05 11.11 34.06
CA VAL A 232 21.28 11.62 34.71
C VAL A 232 20.97 12.56 35.90
N GLY A 233 19.70 12.78 36.25
CA GLY A 233 19.35 13.52 37.47
C GLY A 233 19.33 15.03 37.30
N ALA A 234 19.19 15.55 36.07
CA ALA A 234 18.78 16.93 35.84
C ALA A 234 17.25 17.11 36.02
N GLY A 235 16.62 16.30 36.89
CA GLY A 235 15.19 16.35 37.20
C GLY A 235 14.73 17.69 37.76
N ALA A 236 15.66 18.52 38.28
CA ALA A 236 15.40 19.90 38.71
C ALA A 236 15.52 20.96 37.58
N PHE A 237 16.19 20.63 36.46
CA PHE A 237 16.33 21.53 35.31
C PHE A 237 15.24 21.29 34.26
N ALA A 238 14.83 20.03 34.05
CA ALA A 238 13.78 19.66 33.12
C ALA A 238 12.37 20.11 33.58
N THR A 239 12.05 20.03 34.87
CA THR A 239 10.78 20.55 35.43
C THR A 239 10.67 22.06 35.28
N LYS A 240 11.79 22.80 35.40
CA LYS A 240 11.81 24.27 35.31
C LYS A 240 11.58 24.80 33.89
N ILE A 241 11.98 24.03 32.87
CA ILE A 241 11.72 24.36 31.47
C ILE A 241 10.27 24.01 31.09
N LEU A 242 9.76 22.87 31.56
CA LEU A 242 8.37 22.44 31.28
C LEU A 242 7.31 23.25 32.05
N SER A 243 7.66 23.91 33.15
CA SER A 243 6.74 24.77 33.91
C SER A 243 6.70 26.24 33.46
N THR A 244 7.47 26.62 32.43
CA THR A 244 7.56 28.00 31.93
C THR A 244 7.00 28.14 30.49
N VAL A 245 6.23 27.14 30.03
CA VAL A 245 5.44 27.19 28.79
C VAL A 245 3.98 26.97 29.14
#